data_AF-A0A6B2XRI7-F1
#
_entry.id   AF-A0A6B2XRI7-F1
#
_cell.length_a   1.000
_cell.length_b   1.000
_cell.length_c   1.000
_cell.angle_alpha   90.00
_cell.angle_beta   90.00
_cell.angle_gamma   90.00
#
_symmetry.space_group_name_H-M   'P 1'
#
loop_
_entity.id
_entity.type
_entity.pdbx_description
1 polymer ?
#
loop_
_entity_poly.entity_id
_entity_poly.type
_entity_poly.pdbx_seq_one_letter_code
_entity_poly.pdbx_strand_id
1 'polypeptide(L)'
;GVGTVLLVSVPFALPGRAIGYSLPPKAALPVVQVILFPLAFAGGLFLPPFLFPPWLDAISMATPTRAGRDLLVQALTGEPAYGLAWPVLVGWTVVFAALAVGAYRRDEGRRFR
;
A
#
# COMPACT_ATOMS: atom_id res chain seq x y z
N GLY A 1 -1.27 -4.51 -20.08
CA GLY A 1 -1.85 -5.72 -19.47
C GLY A 1 -0.91 -6.31 -18.44
N VAL A 2 -0.18 -7.38 -18.78
CA VAL A 2 0.66 -8.14 -17.82
C VAL A 2 1.76 -7.30 -17.15
N GLY A 3 2.45 -6.43 -17.90
CA GLY A 3 3.49 -5.56 -17.33
C GLY A 3 2.98 -4.60 -16.26
N THR A 4 1.77 -4.07 -16.42
CA THR A 4 1.13 -3.18 -15.45
C THR A 4 0.72 -3.93 -14.18
N VAL A 5 0.21 -5.17 -14.32
CA VAL A 5 -0.14 -6.02 -13.18
C VAL A 5 1.10 -6.33 -12.32
N LEU A 6 2.23 -6.63 -12.98
CA LEU A 6 3.50 -6.86 -12.28
C LEU A 6 4.00 -5.60 -11.58
N LEU A 7 3.98 -4.44 -12.26
CA LEU A 7 4.39 -3.16 -11.69
C LEU A 7 3.54 -2.74 -10.49
N VAL A 8 2.23 -3.00 -10.53
CA VAL A 8 1.33 -2.70 -9.40
C VAL A 8 1.57 -3.66 -8.24
N SER A 9 2.03 -4.88 -8.47
CA SER A 9 2.27 -5.87 -7.42
C SER A 9 3.55 -5.58 -6.60
N VAL A 10 4.57 -4.97 -7.21
CA VAL A 10 5.85 -4.60 -6.57
C VAL A 10 5.66 -3.76 -5.28
N PRO A 11 4.88 -2.67 -5.26
CA PRO A 11 4.69 -1.86 -4.05
C PRO A 11 3.93 -2.58 -2.94
N PHE A 12 3.13 -3.61 -3.24
CA PHE A 12 2.46 -4.41 -2.21
C PHE A 12 3.35 -5.50 -1.60
N ALA A 13 4.45 -5.88 -2.27
CA ALA A 13 5.41 -6.84 -1.75
C ALA A 13 6.41 -6.22 -0.75
N LEU A 14 6.64 -4.90 -0.83
CA LEU A 14 7.64 -4.19 -0.03
C LEU A 14 7.27 -3.98 1.46
N PRO A 15 6.01 -3.67 1.84
CA PRO A 15 5.59 -3.54 3.22
C PRO A 15 5.78 -4.83 4.04
N GLY A 16 5.62 -6.00 3.41
CA GLY A 16 5.83 -7.30 4.06
C GLY A 16 7.27 -7.48 4.56
N ARG A 17 8.27 -6.96 3.83
CA ARG A 17 9.66 -6.94 4.28
C ARG A 17 9.89 -5.92 5.40
N ALA A 18 9.33 -4.72 5.27
CA ALA A 18 9.44 -3.68 6.30
C ALA A 18 8.95 -4.18 7.66
N ILE A 19 7.78 -4.80 7.68
CA ILE A 19 7.16 -5.29 8.92
C ILE A 19 7.87 -6.54 9.43
N GLY A 20 8.30 -7.44 8.53
CA GLY A 20 9.05 -8.65 8.89
C GLY A 20 10.40 -8.38 9.55
N TYR A 21 11.08 -7.28 9.22
CA TYR A 21 12.31 -6.86 9.91
C TYR A 21 12.08 -6.03 11.18
N SER A 22 10.90 -5.40 11.32
CA SER A 22 10.62 -4.49 12.44
C SER A 22 10.04 -5.18 13.66
N LEU A 23 9.39 -6.34 13.48
CA LEU A 23 8.59 -6.98 14.50
C LEU A 23 8.90 -8.48 14.60
N PRO A 24 8.89 -9.04 15.82
CA PRO A 24 8.93 -10.49 15.97
C PRO A 24 7.73 -11.14 15.24
N PRO A 25 7.87 -12.36 14.70
CA PRO A 25 6.83 -13.00 13.88
C PRO A 25 5.45 -13.05 14.54
N LYS A 26 5.41 -13.15 15.88
CA LYS A 26 4.17 -13.14 16.69
C LYS A 26 3.43 -11.80 16.65
N ALA A 27 4.13 -10.67 16.45
CA ALA A 27 3.56 -9.34 16.38
C ALA A 27 3.41 -8.82 14.93
N ALA A 28 4.20 -9.34 13.99
CA ALA A 28 4.17 -8.94 12.59
C ALA A 28 2.83 -9.25 11.91
N LEU A 29 2.34 -10.49 12.04
CA LEU A 29 1.11 -10.93 11.37
C LEU A 29 -0.13 -10.13 11.81
N PRO A 30 -0.38 -9.94 13.13
CA PRO A 30 -1.52 -9.14 13.59
C PRO A 30 -1.45 -7.69 13.14
N VAL A 31 -0.26 -7.08 13.17
CA VAL A 31 -0.06 -5.68 12.77
C VAL A 31 -0.32 -5.48 11.28
N VAL A 32 0.15 -6.40 10.43
CA VAL A 32 -0.17 -6.41 9.00
C VAL A 32 -1.68 -6.44 8.78
N GLN A 33 -2.39 -7.33 9.48
CA GLN A 33 -3.84 -7.47 9.33
C GLN A 33 -4.59 -6.20 9.77
N VAL A 34 -4.22 -5.63 10.91
CA VAL A 34 -4.83 -4.39 11.44
C VAL A 34 -4.57 -3.20 10.51
N ILE A 35 -3.46 -3.16 9.77
CA ILE A 35 -3.15 -2.10 8.81
C ILE A 35 -3.84 -2.33 7.47
N LEU A 36 -3.70 -3.53 6.90
CA LEU A 36 -4.19 -3.82 5.56
C LEU A 36 -5.71 -3.85 5.48
N PHE A 37 -6.39 -4.31 6.53
CA PHE A 37 -7.83 -4.48 6.50
C PHE A 37 -8.59 -3.13 6.40
N PRO A 38 -8.32 -2.12 7.25
CA PRO A 38 -8.90 -0.78 7.08
C PRO A 38 -8.47 -0.12 5.76
N LEU A 39 -7.22 -0.33 5.34
CA LEU A 39 -6.70 0.24 4.10
C LEU A 39 -7.41 -0.34 2.86
N ALA A 40 -7.77 -1.62 2.89
CA ALA A 40 -8.53 -2.26 1.83
C ALA A 40 -9.98 -1.74 1.76
N PHE A 41 -10.61 -1.48 2.91
CA PHE A 41 -11.91 -0.79 2.97
C PHE A 41 -11.80 0.64 2.44
N ALA A 42 -10.85 1.41 2.95
CA ALA A 42 -10.65 2.81 2.54
C ALA A 42 -10.27 2.94 1.05
N GLY A 43 -9.56 1.96 0.49
CA GLY A 43 -9.18 1.94 -0.92
C GLY A 43 -10.31 1.54 -1.88
N GLY A 44 -11.49 1.20 -1.36
CA GLY A 44 -12.63 0.77 -2.17
C GLY A 44 -12.45 -0.62 -2.81
N LEU A 45 -11.68 -1.51 -2.18
CA LEU A 45 -11.57 -2.92 -2.59
C LEU A 45 -12.81 -3.73 -2.16
N PHE A 46 -13.44 -3.36 -1.04
CA PHE A 46 -14.64 -4.03 -0.53
C PHE A 46 -15.95 -3.33 -0.91
N LEU A 47 -15.93 -2.00 -1.07
CA LEU A 47 -17.07 -1.21 -1.50
C LEU A 47 -16.63 -0.33 -2.69
N PRO A 48 -17.36 -0.33 -3.81
CA PRO A 48 -17.03 0.53 -4.94
C PRO A 48 -16.96 2.00 -4.50
N PRO A 49 -15.90 2.73 -4.86
CA PRO A 49 -15.73 4.08 -4.32
C PRO A 49 -16.75 5.10 -4.80
N PHE A 50 -17.47 4.85 -5.90
CA PHE A 50 -18.58 5.71 -6.33
C PHE A 50 -19.77 5.69 -5.35
N LEU A 51 -19.79 4.75 -4.39
CA LEU A 51 -20.75 4.71 -3.29
C LEU A 51 -20.28 5.49 -2.06
N PHE A 52 -19.04 6.03 -2.06
CA PHE A 52 -18.52 6.78 -0.93
C PHE A 52 -19.13 8.19 -0.88
N PRO A 53 -19.38 8.71 0.34
CA PRO A 53 -19.61 10.14 0.54
C PRO A 53 -18.42 10.96 -0.04
N PRO A 54 -18.65 12.19 -0.54
CA PRO A 54 -17.62 12.97 -1.21
C PRO A 54 -16.33 13.18 -0.39
N TRP A 55 -16.47 13.37 0.92
CA TRP A 55 -15.34 13.55 1.83
C TRP A 55 -14.48 12.27 1.96
N LEU A 56 -15.12 11.10 1.94
CA LEU A 56 -14.45 9.81 2.05
C LEU A 56 -13.77 9.44 0.74
N ASP A 57 -14.41 9.72 -0.40
CA ASP A 57 -13.81 9.51 -1.72
C ASP A 57 -12.52 10.35 -1.87
N ALA A 58 -12.56 11.62 -1.47
CA ALA A 58 -11.39 12.49 -1.49
C ALA A 58 -10.22 11.96 -0.64
N ILE A 59 -10.51 11.45 0.57
CA ILE A 59 -9.48 10.81 1.42
C ILE A 59 -8.98 9.51 0.78
N SER A 60 -9.87 8.72 0.18
CA SER A 60 -9.51 7.44 -0.44
C SER A 60 -8.46 7.61 -1.53
N MET A 61 -8.51 8.71 -2.31
CA MET A 61 -7.54 8.99 -3.39
C MET A 61 -6.09 9.13 -2.90
N ALA A 62 -5.87 9.42 -1.62
CA ALA A 62 -4.54 9.48 -1.03
C ALA A 62 -4.03 8.11 -0.54
N THR A 63 -4.86 7.06 -0.58
CA THR A 63 -4.49 5.72 -0.11
C THR A 63 -3.79 4.92 -1.22
N PRO A 64 -2.79 4.08 -0.89
CA PRO A 64 -2.09 3.26 -1.88
C PRO A 64 -3.01 2.17 -2.46
N THR A 65 -4.04 1.75 -1.71
CA THR A 65 -5.02 0.75 -2.14
C THR A 65 -5.97 1.32 -3.20
N ARG A 66 -6.43 2.57 -3.07
CA ARG A 66 -7.22 3.23 -4.12
C ARG A 66 -6.40 3.46 -5.38
N ALA A 67 -5.16 3.95 -5.23
CA ALA A 67 -4.23 4.14 -6.33
C ALA A 67 -3.98 2.84 -7.10
N GLY A 68 -3.67 1.76 -6.39
CA GLY A 68 -3.43 0.44 -6.99
C GLY A 68 -4.67 -0.13 -7.68
N ARG A 69 -5.86 0.00 -7.07
CA ARG A 69 -7.13 -0.43 -7.66
C ARG A 69 -7.41 0.28 -8.98
N ASP A 70 -7.39 1.61 -9.00
CA ASP A 70 -7.79 2.36 -10.19
C ASP A 70 -6.79 2.18 -11.34
N LEU A 71 -5.49 2.06 -11.04
CA LEU A 71 -4.47 1.69 -12.03
C LEU A 71 -4.66 0.27 -12.59
N LEU A 72 -5.10 -0.67 -11.76
CA LEU A 72 -5.40 -2.03 -12.22
C LEU A 72 -6.66 -2.06 -13.10
N VAL A 73 -7.71 -1.33 -12.70
CA VAL A 73 -8.92 -1.15 -13.52
C VAL A 73 -8.53 -0.55 -14.87
N GLN A 74 -7.76 0.53 -14.88
CA GLN A 74 -7.25 1.13 -16.12
C GLN A 74 -6.50 0.13 -17.00
N ALA A 75 -5.66 -0.71 -16.40
CA ALA A 75 -4.88 -1.71 -17.13
C ALA A 75 -5.73 -2.83 -17.75
N LEU A 76 -6.89 -3.14 -17.15
CA LEU A 76 -7.76 -4.25 -17.52
C LEU A 76 -8.94 -3.83 -18.40
N THR A 77 -9.48 -2.62 -18.18
CA THR A 77 -10.70 -2.14 -18.85
C THR A 77 -10.44 -0.96 -19.79
N GLY A 78 -9.29 -0.28 -19.66
CA GLY A 78 -8.97 0.94 -20.41
C GLY A 78 -9.57 2.23 -19.83
N GLU A 79 -10.39 2.13 -18.79
CA GLU A 79 -10.95 3.30 -18.09
C GLU A 79 -9.85 4.11 -17.40
N PRO A 80 -9.79 5.44 -17.56
CA PRO A 80 -8.69 6.23 -16.99
C PRO A 80 -8.72 6.20 -15.45
N ALA A 81 -7.57 5.93 -14.83
CA ALA A 81 -7.39 6.18 -13.41
C ALA A 81 -7.34 7.70 -13.15
N TYR A 82 -7.56 8.10 -11.89
CA TYR A 82 -7.38 9.49 -11.48
C TYR A 82 -5.92 9.93 -11.63
N GLY A 83 -5.70 11.20 -12.00
CA GLY A 83 -4.38 11.69 -12.44
C GLY A 83 -3.25 11.59 -11.41
N LEU A 84 -3.57 11.48 -10.12
CA LEU A 84 -2.58 11.36 -9.04
C LEU A 84 -2.27 9.91 -8.63
N ALA A 85 -2.89 8.90 -9.26
CA ALA A 85 -2.74 7.51 -8.84
C ALA A 85 -1.28 7.03 -8.85
N TRP A 86 -0.54 7.31 -9.92
CA TRP A 86 0.89 6.98 -10.02
C TRP A 86 1.74 7.68 -8.94
N PRO A 87 1.70 9.02 -8.80
CA PRO A 87 2.40 9.72 -7.73
C PRO A 87 2.08 9.20 -6.32
N VAL A 88 0.81 8.92 -6.02
CA VAL A 88 0.38 8.40 -4.72
C VAL A 88 1.00 7.02 -4.46
N LEU A 89 0.92 6.12 -5.43
CA LEU A 89 1.47 4.78 -5.30
C LEU A 89 3.00 4.81 -5.10
N VAL A 90 3.71 5.63 -5.87
CA VAL A 90 5.16 5.83 -5.75
C VAL A 90 5.52 6.45 -4.40
N GLY A 91 4.78 7.47 -3.95
CA GLY A 91 5.01 8.12 -2.66
C GLY A 91 4.90 7.14 -1.49
N TRP A 92 3.85 6.32 -1.46
CA TRP A 92 3.69 5.28 -0.45
C TRP A 92 4.79 4.21 -0.52
N THR A 93 5.23 3.84 -1.72
CA THR A 93 6.34 2.91 -1.91
C THR A 93 7.61 3.42 -1.23
N VAL A 94 7.94 4.71 -1.44
CA VAL A 94 9.09 5.36 -0.82
C VAL A 94 8.94 5.42 0.70
N VAL A 95 7.75 5.78 1.21
CA VAL A 95 7.47 5.80 2.66
C VAL A 95 7.69 4.42 3.28
N PHE A 96 7.13 3.37 2.69
CA PHE A 96 7.30 2.00 3.20
C PHE A 96 8.75 1.52 3.11
N ALA A 97 9.47 1.86 2.05
CA ALA A 97 10.89 1.54 1.92
C ALA A 97 11.74 2.28 2.97
N ALA A 98 11.47 3.57 3.23
CA ALA A 98 12.16 4.35 4.25
C ALA A 98 11.91 3.80 5.66
N LEU A 99 10.66 3.42 5.96
CA LEU A 99 10.31 2.77 7.21
C LEU A 99 11.04 1.42 7.37
N ALA A 100 11.13 0.62 6.31
CA ALA A 100 11.85 -0.65 6.30
C ALA A 100 13.34 -0.47 6.62
N VAL A 101 14.00 0.45 5.92
CA VAL A 101 15.43 0.75 6.11
C VAL A 101 15.68 1.30 7.50
N GLY A 102 14.83 2.20 7.99
CA GLY A 102 14.95 2.75 9.34
C GLY A 102 14.82 1.69 10.43
N ALA A 103 13.91 0.73 10.27
CA ALA A 103 13.77 -0.39 11.19
C ALA A 103 14.96 -1.34 11.14
N TYR A 104 15.44 -1.69 9.93
CA TYR A 104 16.62 -2.54 9.73
C TYR A 104 17.85 -1.97 10.45
N ARG A 105 18.12 -0.66 10.30
CA ARG A 105 19.26 0.00 10.97
C ARG A 105 19.12 0.03 12.49
N ARG A 106 17.90 0.09 13.03
CA ARG A 106 17.64 0.05 14.48
C ARG A 106 17.83 -1.35 15.06
N ASP A 107 17.53 -2.39 14.28
CA ASP A 107 17.73 -3.78 14.69
C ASP A 107 19.21 -4.17 14.72
N GLU A 108 19.98 -3.75 13.70
CA GLU A 108 21.45 -3.92 13.70
C GLU A 108 22.13 -3.28 14.91
N GLY A 109 21.65 -2.11 15.37
CA GLY A 109 22.16 -1.43 16.56
C GLY A 109 21.84 -2.12 17.90
N ARG A 110 20.86 -3.04 17.93
CA ARG A 110 20.48 -3.80 19.13
C ARG A 110 21.21 -5.12 19.26
N ARG A 111 21.75 -5.68 18.18
CA ARG A 111 22.40 -7.00 18.16
C ARG A 111 23.90 -6.99 18.56
N PHE A 112 24.48 -5.80 18.73
CA PHE A 112 25.88 -5.60 19.16
C PHE A 112 26.01 -4.88 20.53
N ARG A 113 24.99 -4.97 21.38
CA ARG A 113 25.09 -4.58 22.79
C ARG A 113 24.86 -5.77 23.70
#